data_AF-A0A9P1CIV5-F1
#
_entry.id   AF-A0A9P1CIV5-F1
#
_cell.length_a   1.000
_cell.length_b   1.000
_cell.length_c   1.000
_cell.angle_alpha   90.00
_cell.angle_beta   90.00
_cell.angle_gamma   90.00
#
_symmetry.space_group_name_H-M   'P 1'
#
loop_
_entity.id
_entity.type
_entity.pdbx_description
1 polymer ?
#
loop_
_entity_poly.entity_id
_entity_poly.type
_entity_poly.pdbx_seq_one_letter_code
_entity_poly.pdbx_strand_id
1 'polypeptide(L)'
;MADGQESEVELGFQHYIYFATTGKKWLIPSPLIKDSGDHKWLQIVTANYGLCNLLTEGSVGKQPTLKGSKGLSELLGMRAQKMSSQFQANDLFEEDAGSSKTAKRRKKASTVDGAESITLELPDFGSLLIRACKKKTEDLHIVYTAENVGVFCKWMYAKGADGDNDKRRAYTQTGKYAKSSKEDQED
;
A
#
# COMPACT_ATOMS: atom_id res chain seq x y z
N MET A 1 15.85 -19.57 49.20
CA MET A 1 15.26 -18.49 48.39
C MET A 1 15.32 -18.99 46.96
N ALA A 2 14.16 -19.12 46.31
CA ALA A 2 14.05 -19.82 45.03
C ALA A 2 14.72 -19.02 43.90
N ASP A 3 15.60 -19.71 43.16
CA ASP A 3 16.20 -19.24 41.92
C ASP A 3 15.11 -18.93 40.90
N GLY A 4 15.15 -17.72 40.33
CA GLY A 4 14.29 -17.34 39.22
C GLY A 4 14.78 -18.04 37.95
N GLN A 5 14.20 -19.20 37.63
CA GLN A 5 14.35 -19.80 36.31
C GLN A 5 13.59 -18.93 35.29
N GLU A 6 14.30 -18.03 34.62
CA GLU A 6 13.86 -17.52 33.32
C GLU A 6 13.77 -18.71 32.37
N SER A 7 12.61 -18.89 31.75
CA SER A 7 12.38 -19.99 30.81
C SER A 7 13.15 -19.73 29.51
N GLU A 8 13.89 -20.73 29.00
CA GLU A 8 14.69 -20.62 27.76
C GLU A 8 13.84 -20.37 26.50
N VAL A 9 12.53 -20.63 26.58
CA VAL A 9 11.60 -20.53 25.45
C VAL A 9 10.45 -19.61 25.79
N GLU A 10 10.18 -18.67 24.89
CA GLU A 10 9.00 -17.80 24.93
C GLU A 10 8.02 -18.18 23.81
N LEU A 11 6.73 -18.18 24.15
CA LEU A 11 5.64 -18.35 23.18
C LEU A 11 5.07 -16.98 22.80
N GLY A 12 4.93 -16.74 21.50
CA GLY A 12 4.48 -15.45 20.96
C GLY A 12 3.11 -15.50 20.27
N PHE A 13 2.58 -14.31 19.99
CA PHE A 13 1.38 -14.10 19.18
C PHE A 13 1.74 -13.60 17.78
N GLN A 14 1.07 -14.10 16.74
CA GLN A 14 1.31 -13.71 15.34
C GLN A 14 0.02 -13.20 14.69
N HIS A 15 0.06 -11.97 14.17
CA HIS A 15 -1.03 -11.40 13.38
C HIS A 15 -1.18 -12.09 12.02
N TYR A 16 -2.42 -12.27 11.58
CA TYR A 16 -2.72 -12.85 10.27
C TYR A 16 -3.99 -12.27 9.64
N ILE A 17 -4.07 -12.37 8.30
CA ILE A 17 -5.28 -12.14 7.53
C ILE A 17 -5.62 -13.43 6.80
N TYR A 18 -6.88 -13.87 6.89
CA TYR A 18 -7.43 -14.93 6.06
C TYR A 18 -8.47 -14.34 5.12
N PHE A 19 -8.33 -14.61 3.83
CA PHE A 19 -9.27 -14.12 2.83
C PHE A 19 -10.07 -15.30 2.27
N ALA A 20 -11.33 -15.40 2.70
CA ALA A 20 -12.20 -16.53 2.36
C ALA A 20 -12.41 -16.69 0.84
N THR A 21 -12.43 -15.59 0.09
CA THR A 21 -12.61 -15.60 -1.37
C THR A 21 -11.50 -16.37 -2.08
N THR A 22 -10.24 -16.18 -1.67
CA THR A 22 -9.10 -16.93 -2.25
C THR A 22 -8.76 -18.19 -1.46
N GLY A 23 -9.36 -18.38 -0.28
CA GLY A 23 -9.04 -19.46 0.66
C GLY A 23 -7.65 -19.38 1.28
N LYS A 24 -6.96 -18.24 1.16
CA LYS A 24 -5.55 -18.10 1.55
C LYS A 24 -5.37 -17.32 2.85
N LYS A 25 -4.26 -17.61 3.53
CA LYS A 25 -3.83 -16.95 4.77
C LYS A 25 -2.49 -16.25 4.58
N TRP A 26 -2.38 -15.03 5.08
CA TRP A 26 -1.13 -14.29 5.15
C TRP A 26 -0.79 -13.99 6.61
N LEU A 27 0.39 -14.45 7.04
CA LEU A 27 0.99 -14.06 8.31
C LEU A 27 1.66 -12.69 8.14
N ILE A 28 1.16 -11.68 8.85
CA ILE A 28 1.62 -10.31 8.68
C ILE A 28 2.93 -10.12 9.43
N PRO A 29 4.04 -9.75 8.77
CA PRO A 29 5.26 -9.39 9.47
C PRO A 29 5.01 -8.21 10.42
N SER A 30 5.43 -8.33 11.68
CA SER A 30 5.24 -7.30 12.71
C SER A 30 5.66 -5.89 12.27
N PRO A 31 6.74 -5.68 11.48
CA PRO A 31 7.12 -4.34 11.02
C PRO A 31 6.07 -3.62 10.15
N LEU A 32 5.12 -4.36 9.54
CA LEU A 32 4.05 -3.79 8.72
C LEU A 32 2.87 -3.28 9.54
N ILE A 33 2.79 -3.64 10.83
CA ILE A 33 1.80 -3.10 11.75
C ILE A 33 2.45 -1.93 12.48
N LYS A 34 1.84 -0.76 12.37
CA LYS A 34 2.29 0.48 13.00
C LYS A 34 1.21 0.98 13.94
N ASP A 35 1.54 1.10 15.21
CA ASP A 35 0.69 1.80 16.17
C ASP A 35 0.91 3.31 16.00
N SER A 36 -0.16 4.07 15.75
CA SER A 36 -0.09 5.54 15.60
C SER A 36 -1.44 6.15 15.91
N GLY A 37 -1.48 7.01 16.93
CA GLY A 37 -2.73 7.57 17.47
C GLY A 37 -3.62 6.46 18.05
N ASP A 38 -4.93 6.55 17.80
CA ASP A 38 -5.94 5.59 18.28
C ASP A 38 -6.09 4.34 17.40
N HIS A 39 -5.23 4.19 16.38
CA HIS A 39 -5.36 3.13 15.39
C HIS A 39 -4.08 2.31 15.22
N LYS A 40 -4.28 1.01 14.98
CA LYS A 40 -3.27 0.13 14.40
C LYS A 40 -3.35 0.25 12.88
N TRP A 41 -2.24 0.53 12.24
CA TRP A 41 -2.16 0.72 10.79
C TRP A 41 -1.42 -0.43 10.15
N LEU A 42 -1.98 -0.99 9.09
CA LEU A 42 -1.33 -1.96 8.24
C LEU A 42 -0.72 -1.24 7.03
N GLN A 43 0.60 -1.34 6.88
CA GLN A 43 1.33 -0.85 5.72
C GLN A 43 1.18 -1.81 4.53
N ILE A 44 0.62 -1.30 3.44
CA ILE A 44 0.45 -2.04 2.18
C ILE A 44 1.70 -1.89 1.34
N VAL A 45 2.61 -2.87 1.46
CA VAL A 45 3.85 -2.93 0.68
C VAL A 45 3.59 -3.63 -0.64
N THR A 46 3.80 -2.92 -1.75
CA THR A 46 3.51 -3.41 -3.11
C THR A 46 4.30 -4.65 -3.51
N ALA A 47 5.49 -4.85 -2.98
CA ALA A 47 6.34 -6.03 -3.24
C ALA A 47 6.34 -7.00 -2.06
N ASN A 48 5.19 -7.20 -1.40
CA ASN A 48 5.03 -8.20 -0.36
C ASN A 48 4.44 -9.49 -0.93
N TYR A 49 5.21 -10.58 -0.90
CA TYR A 49 4.79 -11.88 -1.41
C TYR A 49 3.49 -12.38 -0.77
N GLY A 50 3.41 -12.32 0.57
CA GLY A 50 2.27 -12.86 1.31
C GLY A 50 0.97 -12.13 0.99
N LEU A 51 1.03 -10.79 0.90
CA LEU A 51 -0.10 -9.98 0.48
C LEU A 51 -0.50 -10.26 -0.98
N CYS A 52 0.47 -10.35 -1.90
CA CYS A 52 0.17 -10.67 -3.30
C CYS A 52 -0.50 -12.04 -3.40
N ASN A 53 0.05 -13.05 -2.72
CA ASN A 53 -0.51 -14.41 -2.71
C ASN A 53 -1.92 -14.43 -2.11
N LEU A 54 -2.17 -13.65 -1.05
CA LEU A 54 -3.49 -13.54 -0.44
C LEU A 54 -4.56 -13.05 -1.42
N LEU A 55 -4.21 -12.12 -2.30
CA LEU A 55 -5.14 -11.44 -3.21
C LEU A 55 -5.32 -12.14 -4.57
N THR A 56 -4.46 -13.10 -4.91
CA THR A 56 -4.52 -13.85 -6.18
C THR A 56 -5.09 -15.25 -5.92
N GLU A 57 -5.97 -15.76 -6.79
CA GLU A 57 -6.49 -17.14 -6.66
C GLU A 57 -5.42 -18.18 -7.01
N GLY A 58 -4.69 -17.95 -8.10
CA GLY A 58 -3.64 -18.84 -8.60
C GLY A 58 -2.30 -18.75 -7.86
N SER A 59 -1.27 -19.35 -8.45
CA SER A 59 0.11 -19.22 -7.97
C SER A 59 0.66 -17.85 -8.32
N VAL A 60 1.28 -17.19 -7.35
CA VAL A 60 2.07 -15.99 -7.60
C VAL A 60 3.49 -16.35 -8.04
N GLY A 61 4.07 -15.59 -8.97
CA GLY A 61 5.44 -15.79 -9.43
C GLY A 61 6.50 -15.55 -8.34
N LYS A 62 7.78 -15.76 -8.66
CA LYS A 62 8.91 -15.62 -7.70
C LYS A 62 9.05 -14.23 -7.06
N GLN A 63 8.63 -13.18 -7.77
CA GLN A 63 8.71 -11.78 -7.31
C GLN A 63 7.40 -11.07 -7.66
N PRO A 64 6.31 -11.38 -6.96
CA PRO A 64 5.02 -10.79 -7.25
C PRO A 64 4.99 -9.34 -6.76
N THR A 65 4.25 -8.51 -7.47
CA THR A 65 4.08 -7.11 -7.07
C THR A 65 2.71 -6.59 -7.43
N LEU A 66 2.11 -5.82 -6.52
CA LEU A 66 0.92 -5.02 -6.75
C LEU A 66 1.24 -3.70 -7.46
N LYS A 67 2.51 -3.42 -7.75
CA LYS A 67 2.94 -2.20 -8.43
C LYS A 67 2.39 -2.18 -9.86
N GLY A 68 1.45 -1.28 -10.11
CA GLY A 68 0.74 -1.19 -11.39
C GLY A 68 -0.56 -1.99 -11.44
N SER A 69 -0.94 -2.67 -10.35
CA SER A 69 -2.29 -3.24 -10.24
C SER A 69 -3.33 -2.13 -10.31
N LYS A 70 -4.39 -2.36 -11.08
CA LYS A 70 -5.44 -1.37 -11.31
C LYS A 70 -6.12 -0.99 -10.00
N GLY A 71 -6.43 -1.97 -9.14
CA GLY A 71 -7.04 -1.74 -7.84
C GLY A 71 -6.22 -0.80 -6.95
N LEU A 72 -4.90 -1.00 -6.85
CA LEU A 72 -4.04 -0.14 -6.04
C LEU A 72 -3.83 1.24 -6.66
N SER A 73 -3.66 1.31 -7.98
CA SER A 73 -3.51 2.58 -8.69
C SER A 73 -4.75 3.46 -8.54
N GLU A 74 -5.95 2.88 -8.59
CA GLU A 74 -7.21 3.61 -8.33
C GLU A 74 -7.27 4.11 -6.87
N LEU A 75 -6.94 3.28 -5.88
CA LEU A 75 -6.91 3.70 -4.47
C LEU A 75 -5.93 4.86 -4.22
N LEU A 76 -4.73 4.78 -4.80
CA LEU A 76 -3.74 5.85 -4.70
C LEU A 76 -4.21 7.14 -5.40
N GLY A 77 -4.94 7.01 -6.51
CA GLY A 77 -5.58 8.12 -7.20
C GLY A 77 -6.67 8.79 -6.36
N MET A 78 -7.58 8.00 -5.78
CA MET A 78 -8.65 8.48 -4.89
C MET A 78 -8.07 9.16 -3.64
N ARG A 79 -7.01 8.58 -3.05
CA ARG A 79 -6.25 9.21 -1.95
C ARG A 79 -5.70 10.58 -2.36
N ALA A 80 -5.07 10.67 -3.52
CA ALA A 80 -4.47 11.91 -4.01
C ALA A 80 -5.53 12.99 -4.28
N GLN A 81 -6.67 12.60 -4.88
CA GLN A 81 -7.78 13.50 -5.15
C GLN A 81 -8.38 14.04 -3.83
N LYS A 82 -8.67 13.15 -2.87
CA LYS A 82 -9.26 13.54 -1.59
C LYS A 82 -8.34 14.44 -0.77
N MET A 83 -7.03 14.15 -0.77
CA MET A 83 -6.04 15.04 -0.17
C MET A 83 -6.02 16.42 -0.83
N SER A 84 -6.01 16.49 -2.17
CA SER A 84 -5.97 17.78 -2.86
C SER A 84 -7.19 18.67 -2.55
N SER A 85 -8.39 18.08 -2.46
CA SER A 85 -9.61 18.80 -2.09
C SER A 85 -9.58 19.28 -0.64
N GLN A 86 -9.01 18.50 0.28
CA GLN A 86 -8.91 18.87 1.69
C GLN A 86 -7.91 20.02 1.91
N PHE A 87 -6.79 20.04 1.18
CA PHE A 87 -5.84 21.17 1.22
C PHE A 87 -6.43 22.45 0.60
N GLN A 88 -7.21 22.33 -0.48
CA GLN A 88 -7.89 23.49 -1.09
C GLN A 88 -8.98 24.07 -0.17
N ALA A 89 -9.72 23.22 0.55
CA ALA A 89 -10.71 23.69 1.51
C ALA A 89 -10.07 24.46 2.67
N ASN A 90 -8.93 24.00 3.20
CA ASN A 90 -8.24 24.70 4.28
C ASN A 90 -7.62 26.05 3.85
N ASP A 91 -7.11 26.16 2.62
CA ASP A 91 -6.52 27.42 2.12
C ASP A 91 -7.60 28.50 1.87
N LEU A 92 -8.88 28.11 1.71
CA LEU A 92 -10.01 29.02 1.46
C LEU A 92 -10.61 29.65 2.72
N PHE A 93 -10.27 29.15 3.92
CA PHE A 93 -10.74 29.69 5.21
C PHE A 93 -9.64 30.43 5.99
N GLU A 94 -8.41 30.51 5.45
CA GLU A 94 -7.29 31.26 6.04
C GLU A 94 -7.16 32.69 5.48
N GLU A 95 -8.20 33.25 4.85
CA GLU A 95 -8.17 34.61 4.27
C GLU A 95 -9.18 35.56 4.92
N ASP A 96 -9.12 35.73 6.24
CA ASP A 96 -9.60 36.97 6.88
C ASP A 96 -8.86 37.28 8.19
N ALA A 97 -7.55 37.55 8.10
CA ALA A 97 -6.81 38.24 9.15
C ALA A 97 -5.59 38.98 8.56
N GLY A 98 -5.84 40.22 8.12
CA GLY A 98 -4.91 41.33 8.35
C GLY A 98 -3.61 41.39 7.54
N SER A 99 -3.68 42.10 6.41
CA SER A 99 -2.73 43.15 5.97
C SER A 99 -1.28 42.83 5.55
N SER A 100 -0.93 43.46 4.42
CA SER A 100 0.34 44.14 4.12
C SER A 100 1.61 43.34 3.77
N LYS A 101 1.91 43.38 2.46
CA LYS A 101 3.22 43.58 1.78
C LYS A 101 4.40 42.63 2.08
N THR A 102 4.83 41.98 0.99
CA THR A 102 6.22 41.55 0.66
C THR A 102 6.98 40.66 1.64
N ALA A 103 7.02 39.36 1.35
CA ALA A 103 8.23 38.55 1.50
C ALA A 103 8.14 37.28 0.64
N LYS A 104 9.12 37.06 -0.25
CA LYS A 104 9.44 35.74 -0.84
C LYS A 104 9.92 34.83 0.30
N ARG A 105 8.98 34.29 1.06
CA ARG A 105 9.25 33.31 2.10
C ARG A 105 8.91 31.95 1.50
N ARG A 106 9.94 31.12 1.27
CA ARG A 106 9.77 29.69 1.03
C ARG A 106 8.78 29.20 2.10
N LYS A 107 7.54 28.90 1.72
CA LYS A 107 6.57 28.23 2.58
C LYS A 107 7.21 26.87 2.91
N LYS A 108 7.98 26.80 4.01
CA LYS A 108 8.07 25.56 4.78
C LYS A 108 6.63 25.23 5.04
N ALA A 109 6.15 24.15 4.43
CA ALA A 109 4.82 23.61 4.69
C ALA A 109 4.65 23.63 6.21
N SER A 110 3.81 24.54 6.69
CA SER A 110 3.35 24.54 8.05
C SER A 110 2.80 23.14 8.27
N THR A 111 3.31 22.50 9.30
CA THR A 111 2.73 21.30 9.90
C THR A 111 1.33 21.69 10.37
N VAL A 112 0.39 21.73 9.44
CA VAL A 112 -1.03 21.69 9.76
C VAL A 112 -1.25 20.23 10.12
N ASP A 113 -1.63 19.99 11.38
CA ASP A 113 -2.21 18.74 11.87
C ASP A 113 -3.52 18.47 11.12
N GLY A 114 -3.38 18.21 9.82
CA GLY A 114 -4.46 17.85 8.92
C GLY A 114 -4.73 16.38 9.11
N ALA A 115 -5.94 16.08 9.61
CA ALA A 115 -6.58 14.77 9.75
C ALA A 115 -5.61 13.58 9.60
N GLU A 116 -5.26 12.93 10.72
CA GLU A 116 -4.37 11.76 10.70
C GLU A 116 -4.90 10.62 9.79
N SER A 117 -6.19 10.63 9.51
CA SER A 117 -6.90 9.64 8.69
C SER A 117 -7.81 10.28 7.64
N ILE A 118 -8.05 9.53 6.56
CA ILE A 118 -8.91 9.89 5.44
C ILE A 118 -9.78 8.68 5.15
N THR A 119 -11.09 8.88 5.01
CA THR A 119 -11.99 7.82 4.57
C THR A 119 -12.11 7.84 3.04
N LEU A 120 -11.92 6.73 2.35
CA LEU A 120 -12.21 6.60 0.92
C LEU A 120 -13.52 5.84 0.73
N GLU A 121 -14.48 6.43 0.03
CA GLU A 121 -15.72 5.74 -0.32
C GLU A 121 -15.48 4.88 -1.56
N LEU A 122 -15.54 3.55 -1.40
CA LEU A 122 -15.43 2.61 -2.51
C LEU A 122 -16.84 2.16 -2.93
N PRO A 123 -17.29 2.52 -4.15
CA PRO A 123 -18.59 2.10 -4.66
C PRO A 123 -18.72 0.57 -4.56
N ASP A 124 -19.85 0.09 -4.04
CA ASP A 124 -20.18 -1.34 -3.88
C ASP A 124 -19.37 -2.13 -2.85
N PHE A 125 -18.30 -1.57 -2.27
CA PHE A 125 -17.44 -2.25 -1.30
C PHE A 125 -17.44 -1.60 0.09
N GLY A 126 -17.91 -0.36 0.21
CA GLY A 126 -18.01 0.38 1.47
C GLY A 126 -16.87 1.38 1.68
N SER A 127 -16.68 1.84 2.91
CA SER A 127 -15.72 2.90 3.23
C SER A 127 -14.39 2.31 3.72
N LEU A 128 -13.28 2.80 3.16
CA LEU A 128 -11.93 2.38 3.52
C LEU A 128 -11.21 3.52 4.27
N LEU A 129 -10.91 3.31 5.54
CA LEU A 129 -10.15 4.25 6.36
C LEU A 129 -8.65 4.07 6.15
N ILE A 130 -8.00 5.13 5.67
CA ILE A 130 -6.57 5.16 5.34
C ILE A 130 -5.86 6.28 6.08
N ARG A 131 -4.54 6.16 6.25
CA ARG A 131 -3.75 7.22 6.87
C ARG A 131 -3.53 8.36 5.87
N ALA A 132 -3.61 9.60 6.35
CA ALA A 132 -3.16 10.73 5.55
C ALA A 132 -1.65 10.63 5.27
N CYS A 133 -1.27 10.83 4.00
CA CYS A 133 0.13 10.77 3.59
C CYS A 133 0.70 12.17 3.37
N LYS A 134 1.93 12.40 3.85
CA LYS A 134 2.62 13.68 3.66
C LYS A 134 3.27 13.75 2.28
N LYS A 135 3.60 12.60 1.69
CA LYS A 135 4.25 12.47 0.38
C LYS A 135 3.49 11.51 -0.53
N LYS A 136 3.48 11.79 -1.84
CA LYS A 136 2.86 10.91 -2.85
C LYS A 136 3.50 9.52 -2.93
N THR A 137 4.78 9.41 -2.58
CA THR A 137 5.57 8.17 -2.62
C THR A 137 5.40 7.31 -1.38
N GLU A 138 4.64 7.76 -0.37
CA GLU A 138 4.37 6.96 0.82
C GLU A 138 3.42 5.81 0.48
N ASP A 139 3.76 4.63 1.01
CA ASP A 139 2.92 3.44 0.93
C ASP A 139 1.53 3.72 1.51
N LEU A 140 0.53 3.01 0.98
CA LEU A 140 -0.82 3.08 1.52
C LEU A 140 -0.84 2.42 2.90
N HIS A 141 -1.41 3.10 3.89
CA HIS A 141 -1.64 2.56 5.22
C HIS A 141 -3.14 2.50 5.45
N ILE A 142 -3.65 1.32 5.78
CA ILE A 142 -5.07 1.11 6.08
C ILE A 142 -5.22 0.77 7.55
N VAL A 143 -6.33 1.16 8.17
CA VAL A 143 -6.62 0.74 9.56
C VAL A 143 -6.71 -0.80 9.62
N TYR A 144 -6.02 -1.39 10.59
CA TYR A 144 -5.92 -2.82 10.81
C TYR A 144 -7.12 -3.32 11.64
N THR A 145 -8.29 -3.34 11.00
CA THR A 145 -9.53 -3.95 11.50
C THR A 145 -10.07 -4.92 10.46
N ALA A 146 -10.83 -5.94 10.90
CA ALA A 146 -11.37 -6.96 10.00
C ALA A 146 -12.27 -6.36 8.90
N GLU A 147 -13.09 -5.38 9.26
CA GLU A 147 -13.97 -4.68 8.32
C GLU A 147 -13.15 -3.94 7.25
N ASN A 148 -12.22 -3.09 7.67
CA ASN A 148 -11.45 -2.24 6.77
C ASN A 148 -10.51 -3.05 5.86
N VAL A 149 -9.84 -4.05 6.42
CA VAL A 149 -9.01 -5.00 5.64
C VAL A 149 -9.88 -5.82 4.69
N GLY A 150 -11.08 -6.23 5.11
CA GLY A 150 -12.03 -6.94 4.26
C GLY A 150 -12.47 -6.13 3.05
N VAL A 151 -12.78 -4.84 3.24
CA VAL A 151 -13.11 -3.90 2.16
C VAL A 151 -11.94 -3.78 1.19
N PHE A 152 -10.71 -3.60 1.69
CA PHE A 152 -9.51 -3.54 0.86
C PHE A 152 -9.30 -4.82 0.04
N CYS A 153 -9.39 -6.01 0.66
CA CYS A 153 -9.21 -7.28 -0.02
C CYS A 153 -10.26 -7.49 -1.12
N LYS A 154 -11.54 -7.20 -0.84
CA LYS A 154 -12.61 -7.30 -1.84
C LYS A 154 -12.41 -6.34 -3.01
N TRP A 155 -12.03 -5.10 -2.73
CA TRP A 155 -11.71 -4.11 -3.76
C TRP A 155 -10.58 -4.58 -4.67
N MET A 156 -9.45 -4.97 -4.05
CA MET A 156 -8.27 -5.43 -4.79
C MET A 156 -8.58 -6.66 -5.63
N TYR A 157 -9.34 -7.61 -5.08
CA TYR A 157 -9.76 -8.80 -5.81
C TYR A 157 -10.67 -8.46 -7.00
N ALA A 158 -11.69 -7.60 -6.80
CA ALA A 158 -12.66 -7.26 -7.84
C ALA A 158 -12.07 -6.39 -8.97
N LYS A 159 -11.18 -5.45 -8.66
CA LYS A 159 -10.58 -4.54 -9.64
C LYS A 159 -9.30 -5.07 -10.30
N GLY A 160 -8.84 -6.23 -9.85
CA GLY A 160 -7.61 -6.86 -10.32
C GLY A 160 -6.44 -6.54 -9.40
N ALA A 161 -6.07 -7.54 -8.60
CA ALA A 161 -4.82 -7.60 -7.86
C ALA A 161 -3.69 -8.18 -8.72
N ASP A 162 -3.97 -8.52 -9.98
CA ASP A 162 -3.07 -9.22 -10.90
C ASP A 162 -1.69 -8.57 -10.90
N GLY A 163 -0.83 -9.13 -10.07
CA GLY A 163 0.62 -9.02 -10.17
C GLY A 163 1.13 -9.87 -11.32
N ASP A 164 0.31 -10.02 -12.36
CA ASP A 164 0.63 -10.76 -13.55
C ASP A 164 1.65 -9.95 -14.34
N ASN A 165 2.90 -10.24 -14.01
CA ASN A 165 4.08 -9.85 -14.74
C ASN A 165 4.16 -10.60 -16.09
N ASP A 166 3.04 -10.99 -16.70
CA ASP A 166 3.01 -11.51 -18.07
C ASP A 166 3.40 -10.45 -19.12
N LYS A 167 3.61 -9.21 -18.66
CA LYS A 167 4.30 -8.15 -19.41
C LYS A 167 5.61 -7.75 -18.74
N ARG A 168 6.45 -8.72 -18.36
CA ARG A 168 7.89 -8.42 -18.29
C ARG A 168 8.27 -7.89 -19.68
N ARG A 169 8.58 -6.60 -19.75
CA ARG A 169 9.25 -5.99 -20.91
C ARG A 169 10.33 -6.97 -21.32
N ALA A 170 10.18 -7.59 -22.49
CA ALA A 170 11.26 -8.35 -23.09
C ALA A 170 12.45 -7.39 -23.09
N TYR A 171 13.46 -7.70 -22.29
CA TYR A 171 14.71 -6.96 -22.35
C TYR A 171 15.31 -7.35 -23.69
N THR A 172 15.01 -6.56 -24.72
CA THR A 172 15.74 -6.63 -25.98
C THR A 172 17.17 -6.30 -25.63
N GLN A 173 18.01 -7.33 -25.57
CA GLN A 173 19.44 -7.21 -25.33
C GLN A 173 20.07 -6.51 -26.54
N THR A 174 19.85 -5.20 -26.68
CA THR A 174 20.53 -4.38 -27.68
C THR A 174 21.90 -4.01 -27.12
N GLY A 175 22.82 -4.97 -27.21
CA GLY A 175 24.24 -4.78 -26.97
C GLY A 175 25.04 -5.45 -28.09
N LYS A 176 26.27 -4.99 -28.32
CA LYS A 176 27.19 -5.41 -29.40
C LYS A 176 27.51 -6.93 -29.49
N TYR A 177 26.84 -7.77 -28.70
CA TYR A 177 27.00 -9.21 -28.64
C TYR A 177 25.72 -9.99 -29.01
N ALA A 178 24.68 -9.32 -29.53
CA ALA A 178 23.48 -9.99 -30.05
C ALA A 178 23.72 -10.53 -31.47
N LYS A 179 24.46 -11.64 -31.58
CA LYS A 179 24.58 -12.60 -32.72
C LYS A 179 25.49 -13.72 -32.19
N SER A 180 25.19 -15.02 -32.30
CA SER A 180 24.39 -15.74 -33.28
C SER A 180 24.13 -17.17 -32.77
N SER A 181 22.87 -17.58 -32.75
CA SER A 181 22.48 -19.00 -32.73
C SER A 181 21.54 -19.23 -33.92
N LYS A 182 22.17 -19.33 -35.08
CA LYS A 182 21.69 -19.90 -36.36
C LYS A 182 22.78 -20.91 -36.70
N GLU A 183 22.57 -22.15 -37.11
CA GLU A 183 21.44 -22.96 -37.52
C GLU A 183 21.99 -24.40 -37.36
N ASP A 184 21.21 -25.33 -36.80
CA ASP A 184 21.40 -26.77 -37.04
C ASP A 184 20.29 -27.18 -38.04
N GLN A 185 20.64 -27.56 -39.29
CA GLN A 185 20.07 -28.67 -40.08
C GLN A 185 20.36 -28.60 -41.60
N GLU A 186 20.56 -29.79 -42.18
CA GLU A 186 20.76 -30.23 -43.59
C GLU A 186 22.20 -30.06 -44.13
N ASP A 187 22.96 -31.10 -44.50
CA ASP A 187 22.70 -32.48 -45.00
C ASP A 187 23.36 -33.59 -44.16
#